data_AF-A0A0J8U0A5-F1
#
_entry.id   AF-A0A0J8U0A5-F1
#
_cell.length_a   1.000
_cell.length_b   1.000
_cell.length_c   1.000
_cell.angle_alpha   90.00
_cell.angle_beta   90.00
_cell.angle_gamma   90.00
#
_symmetry.space_group_name_H-M   'P 1'
#
loop_
_entity.id
_entity.type
_entity.pdbx_description
1 polymer ?
#
loop_
_entity_poly.entity_id
_entity_poly.type
_entity_poly.pdbx_seq_one_letter_code
_entity_poly.pdbx_strand_id
1 'polypeptide(L)'
;MSDQYWEQVNASLDAAIEATTADDLIAAVKLGPNQGSGDAGAQAFFAGSGGDTMLADVLEDGGHWDVDYAEGDYHWKATSKADGSTVEYIEGDLYRRAS
;
A
#
# COMPACT_ATOMS: atom_id res chain seq x y z
N MET A 1 -8.88 1.57 -15.83
CA MET A 1 -9.48 0.45 -15.07
C MET A 1 -10.93 0.29 -15.49
N SER A 2 -11.52 -0.91 -15.43
CA SER A 2 -12.93 -1.15 -15.80
C SER A 2 -13.89 -0.78 -14.67
N ASP A 3 -15.17 -0.63 -14.98
CA ASP A 3 -16.22 -0.41 -13.97
C ASP A 3 -16.20 -1.53 -12.92
N GLN A 4 -16.08 -2.79 -13.36
CA GLN A 4 -15.96 -3.95 -12.49
C GLN A 4 -14.77 -3.88 -11.52
N TYR A 5 -13.65 -3.28 -11.94
CA TYR A 5 -12.49 -3.12 -11.06
C TYR A 5 -12.82 -2.16 -9.92
N TRP A 6 -13.42 -1.00 -10.23
CA TRP A 6 -13.76 -0.02 -9.23
C TRP A 6 -14.93 -0.45 -8.34
N GLU A 7 -15.87 -1.23 -8.87
CA GLU A 7 -16.91 -1.88 -8.07
C GLU A 7 -16.29 -2.79 -6.99
N GLN A 8 -15.25 -3.56 -7.31
CA GLN A 8 -14.56 -4.41 -6.32
C GLN A 8 -13.73 -3.60 -5.33
N VAL A 9 -13.11 -2.50 -5.76
CA VAL A 9 -12.44 -1.56 -4.85
C VAL A 9 -13.44 -0.95 -3.87
N ASN A 10 -14.59 -0.47 -4.36
CA ASN A 10 -15.63 0.11 -3.51
C ASN A 10 -16.21 -0.92 -2.53
N ALA A 11 -16.48 -2.15 -2.98
CA ALA A 11 -16.92 -3.22 -2.09
C ALA A 11 -15.89 -3.55 -0.99
N SER A 12 -14.60 -3.42 -1.31
CA SER A 12 -13.52 -3.58 -0.33
C SER A 12 -13.50 -2.44 0.70
N LEU A 13 -13.69 -1.20 0.26
CA LEU A 13 -13.78 -0.01 1.14
C LEU A 13 -15.03 -0.04 2.02
N ASP A 14 -16.19 -0.37 1.46
CA ASP A 14 -17.47 -0.51 2.17
C ASP A 14 -17.39 -1.59 3.26
N ALA A 15 -16.60 -2.65 3.06
CA ALA A 15 -16.35 -3.65 4.09
C ALA A 15 -15.30 -3.19 5.12
N ALA A 16 -14.33 -2.39 4.69
CA ALA A 16 -13.24 -1.91 5.55
C ALA A 16 -13.73 -0.90 6.61
N ILE A 17 -14.73 -0.08 6.30
CA ILE A 17 -15.29 0.90 7.26
C ILE A 17 -15.88 0.24 8.52
N GLU A 18 -16.45 -0.96 8.36
CA GLU A 18 -17.05 -1.74 9.44
C GLU A 18 -16.04 -2.66 10.15
N ALA A 19 -14.80 -2.74 9.65
CA ALA A 19 -13.79 -3.62 10.23
C ALA A 19 -13.34 -3.06 11.58
N THR A 20 -13.54 -3.85 12.64
CA THR A 20 -13.10 -3.50 14.01
C THR A 20 -11.85 -4.26 14.45
N THR A 21 -11.41 -5.23 13.63
CA THR A 21 -10.23 -6.05 13.89
C THR A 21 -9.34 -6.15 12.64
N ALA A 22 -8.07 -6.52 12.83
CA ALA A 22 -7.13 -6.69 11.72
C ALA A 22 -7.52 -7.82 10.77
N ASP A 23 -8.08 -8.92 11.28
CA ASP A 23 -8.55 -10.03 10.45
C ASP A 23 -9.76 -9.62 9.60
N ASP A 24 -10.67 -8.82 10.17
CA ASP A 24 -11.81 -8.26 9.43
C ASP A 24 -11.33 -7.30 8.34
N LEU A 25 -10.36 -6.43 8.65
CA LEU A 25 -9.80 -5.49 7.69
C LEU A 25 -9.06 -6.22 6.56
N ILE A 26 -8.26 -7.24 6.87
CA ILE A 26 -7.59 -8.07 5.87
C ILE A 26 -8.62 -8.79 4.99
N ALA A 27 -9.69 -9.32 5.58
CA ALA A 27 -10.76 -9.97 4.83
C ALA A 27 -11.49 -8.98 3.91
N ALA A 28 -11.76 -7.76 4.38
CA ALA A 28 -12.35 -6.67 3.61
C ALA A 28 -11.44 -6.24 2.43
N VAL A 29 -10.13 -6.09 2.67
CA VAL A 29 -9.17 -5.73 1.61
C VAL A 29 -9.08 -6.83 0.54
N LYS A 30 -9.19 -8.11 0.91
CA LYS A 30 -9.17 -9.25 -0.02
C LYS A 30 -10.37 -9.30 -0.98
N LEU A 31 -11.45 -8.58 -0.70
CA LEU A 31 -12.57 -8.44 -1.63
C LEU A 31 -12.17 -7.63 -2.88
N GLY A 32 -11.13 -6.81 -2.75
CA GLY A 32 -10.61 -5.99 -3.83
C GLY A 32 -9.81 -6.77 -4.89
N PRO A 33 -9.62 -6.19 -6.08
CA PRO A 33 -8.94 -6.85 -7.19
C PRO A 33 -7.43 -6.99 -6.95
N ASN A 34 -6.76 -7.75 -7.82
CA ASN A 34 -5.28 -7.82 -7.92
C ASN A 34 -4.54 -8.27 -6.65
N GLN A 35 -5.12 -9.17 -5.86
CA GLN A 35 -4.46 -9.69 -4.64
C GLN A 35 -3.08 -10.34 -4.88
N GLY A 36 -2.74 -10.72 -6.13
CA GLY A 36 -1.42 -11.21 -6.51
C GLY A 36 -0.35 -10.13 -6.78
N SER A 37 -0.69 -8.85 -6.68
CA SER A 37 0.21 -7.73 -6.95
C SER A 37 0.97 -7.21 -5.72
N GLY A 38 0.61 -7.68 -4.52
CA GLY A 38 1.34 -7.34 -3.30
C GLY A 38 2.67 -8.08 -3.16
N ASP A 39 3.51 -7.60 -2.24
CA ASP A 39 4.79 -8.23 -1.92
C ASP A 39 4.63 -9.67 -1.42
N ALA A 40 5.66 -10.47 -1.65
CA ALA A 40 5.74 -11.86 -1.18
C ALA A 40 5.72 -11.91 0.36
N GLY A 41 4.52 -12.04 0.93
CA GLY A 41 4.30 -12.08 2.39
C GLY A 41 3.20 -11.14 2.90
N ALA A 42 2.69 -10.24 2.05
CA ALA A 42 1.55 -9.39 2.40
C ALA A 42 0.27 -10.22 2.60
N GLN A 43 -0.52 -9.89 3.62
CA GLN A 43 -1.78 -10.60 3.93
C GLN A 43 -2.90 -10.22 2.96
N ALA A 44 -2.87 -8.99 2.43
CA ALA A 44 -3.79 -8.48 1.42
C ALA A 44 -3.12 -7.33 0.64
N PHE A 45 -3.61 -7.06 -0.56
CA PHE A 45 -3.16 -5.95 -1.40
C PHE A 45 -4.33 -5.00 -1.67
N PHE A 46 -4.21 -3.75 -1.22
CA PHE A 46 -5.20 -2.73 -1.54
C PHE A 46 -4.87 -2.08 -2.88
N ALA A 47 -5.52 -2.55 -3.94
CA ALA A 47 -5.28 -2.04 -5.29
C ALA A 47 -5.81 -0.60 -5.51
N GLY A 48 -6.63 -0.09 -4.58
CA GLY A 48 -7.35 1.18 -4.71
C GLY A 48 -6.56 2.44 -4.37
N SER A 49 -5.26 2.36 -4.05
CA SER A 49 -4.43 3.50 -3.61
C SER A 49 -4.31 4.67 -4.61
N GLY A 50 -4.93 4.59 -5.78
CA GLY A 50 -5.03 5.67 -6.77
C GLY A 50 -6.46 6.12 -7.09
N GLY A 51 -7.44 5.73 -6.26
CA GLY A 51 -8.84 6.17 -6.37
C GLY A 51 -9.13 7.47 -5.61
N ASP A 52 -10.39 7.91 -5.64
CA ASP A 52 -10.84 9.13 -4.95
C ASP A 52 -10.96 8.96 -3.43
N THR A 53 -11.17 7.73 -2.98
CA THR A 53 -11.25 7.36 -1.56
C THR A 53 -10.06 6.50 -1.19
N MET A 54 -9.28 6.95 -0.21
CA MET A 54 -8.14 6.18 0.30
C MET A 54 -8.58 5.25 1.43
N LEU A 55 -7.89 4.11 1.56
CA LEU A 55 -8.16 3.17 2.67
C LEU A 55 -7.96 3.85 4.04
N ALA A 56 -6.97 4.74 4.17
CA ALA A 56 -6.72 5.47 5.40
C ALA A 56 -7.92 6.35 5.80
N ASP A 57 -8.47 7.13 4.86
CA ASP A 57 -9.64 7.99 5.08
C ASP A 57 -10.85 7.17 5.57
N VAL A 58 -11.06 5.98 4.98
CA VAL A 58 -12.15 5.07 5.37
C VAL A 58 -11.97 4.53 6.80
N LEU A 59 -10.74 4.25 7.22
CA LEU A 59 -10.46 3.79 8.58
C LEU A 59 -10.66 4.92 9.61
N GLU A 60 -10.28 6.15 9.26
CA GLU A 60 -10.54 7.34 10.08
C GLU A 60 -12.05 7.60 10.23
N ASP A 61 -12.79 7.60 9.11
CA ASP A 61 -14.23 7.84 9.07
C ASP A 61 -15.04 6.79 9.84
N GLY A 62 -14.59 5.52 9.84
CA GLY A 62 -15.22 4.45 10.60
C GLY A 62 -15.10 4.62 12.12
N GLY A 63 -14.13 5.40 12.59
CA GLY A 63 -13.94 5.70 14.03
C GLY A 63 -13.54 4.50 14.89
N HIS A 64 -13.19 3.36 14.27
CA HIS A 64 -12.71 2.15 14.93
C HIS A 64 -11.18 2.09 15.04
N TRP A 65 -10.48 2.89 14.23
CA TRP A 65 -9.03 2.90 14.11
C TRP A 65 -8.48 4.28 14.46
N ASP A 66 -7.30 4.30 15.06
CA ASP A 66 -6.47 5.50 15.19
C ASP A 66 -5.41 5.44 14.10
N VAL A 67 -5.41 6.40 13.18
CA VAL A 67 -4.55 6.40 11.99
C VAL A 67 -3.46 7.45 12.16
N ASP A 68 -2.24 6.97 12.45
CA ASP A 68 -1.05 7.82 12.49
C ASP A 68 -0.34 7.78 11.13
N TYR A 69 -0.22 8.93 10.47
CA TYR A 69 0.60 9.06 9.26
C TYR A 69 2.07 9.24 9.65
N ALA A 70 2.92 8.33 9.18
CA ALA A 70 4.38 8.45 9.26
C ALA A 70 4.95 8.89 7.91
N GLU A 71 5.64 10.03 7.88
CA GLU A 71 6.37 10.48 6.69
C GLU A 71 7.64 9.64 6.50
N GLY A 72 7.92 9.21 5.26
CA GLY A 72 9.05 8.35 4.94
C GLY A 72 10.10 9.04 4.08
N ASP A 73 11.28 9.35 4.64
CA ASP A 73 12.50 9.85 3.97
C ASP A 73 13.13 8.85 2.96
N TYR A 74 12.35 7.93 2.41
CA TYR A 74 12.83 6.67 1.87
C TYR A 74 13.24 6.74 0.39
N HIS A 75 13.74 7.89 -0.10
CA HIS A 75 14.36 7.98 -1.43
C HIS A 75 15.72 8.67 -1.39
N TRP A 76 16.81 7.92 -1.57
CA TRP A 76 18.16 8.48 -1.62
C TRP A 76 19.12 7.70 -2.53
N LYS A 77 20.22 8.34 -2.94
CA LYS A 77 21.31 7.74 -3.73
C LYS A 77 22.62 7.78 -2.98
N ALA A 78 23.45 6.75 -3.15
CA ALA A 78 24.79 6.71 -2.60
C ALA A 78 25.81 6.24 -3.65
N THR A 79 27.01 6.84 -3.59
CA THR A 79 28.17 6.46 -4.40
C THR A 79 29.28 5.93 -3.50
N SER A 80 29.80 4.75 -3.82
CA SER A 80 30.92 4.13 -3.13
C SER A 80 32.20 4.93 -3.32
N LYS A 81 32.89 5.24 -2.22
CA LYS A 81 34.19 5.93 -2.25
C LYS A 81 35.36 5.01 -2.62
N ALA A 82 35.16 3.69 -2.55
CA ALA A 82 36.22 2.72 -2.82
C ALA A 82 36.34 2.37 -4.31
N ASP A 83 35.21 2.30 -5.01
CA ASP A 83 35.13 1.83 -6.39
C ASP A 83 34.17 2.65 -7.29
N GLY A 84 33.50 3.67 -6.76
CA GLY A 84 32.57 4.52 -7.53
C GLY A 84 31.22 3.88 -7.86
N SER A 85 30.95 2.64 -7.41
CA SER A 85 29.65 2.00 -7.65
C SER A 85 28.50 2.77 -7.00
N THR A 86 27.33 2.78 -7.65
CA THR A 86 26.19 3.57 -7.18
C THR A 86 24.99 2.69 -6.82
N VAL A 87 24.26 3.11 -5.81
CA VAL A 87 22.98 2.52 -5.41
C VAL A 87 21.93 3.61 -5.29
N GLU A 88 20.68 3.25 -5.56
CA GLU A 88 19.51 4.05 -5.28
C GLU A 88 18.56 3.27 -4.38
N TYR A 89 18.04 3.94 -3.37
CA TYR A 89 17.09 3.43 -2.38
C TYR A 89 15.74 4.11 -2.64
N ILE A 90 14.66 3.37 -2.85
CA ILE A 90 13.29 3.89 -3.07
C ILE A 90 12.32 3.05 -2.24
N GLU A 91 11.68 3.65 -1.23
CA GLU A 91 10.60 3.05 -0.43
C GLU A 91 10.92 1.63 0.07
N GLY A 92 12.21 1.35 0.38
CA GLY A 92 12.71 0.07 0.88
C GLY A 92 13.53 -0.75 -0.13
N ASP A 93 13.42 -0.46 -1.42
CA ASP A 93 14.14 -1.20 -2.43
C ASP A 93 15.52 -0.60 -2.74
N LEU A 94 16.56 -1.44 -2.80
CA LEU A 94 17.93 -1.03 -3.12
C LEU A 94 18.36 -1.56 -4.49
N TYR A 95 18.61 -0.64 -5.42
CA TYR A 95 18.97 -0.95 -6.79
C TYR A 95 20.43 -0.62 -7.06
N ARG A 96 21.21 -1.60 -7.52
CA ARG A 96 22.54 -1.31 -8.11
C ARG A 96 22.32 -0.50 -9.38
N ARG A 97 22.95 0.67 -9.48
CA ARG A 97 22.87 1.55 -10.65
C ARG A 97 24.20 1.46 -11.40
N ALA A 98 24.13 1.13 -12.69
CA ALA A 98 25.29 1.23 -13.57
C ALA A 98 25.63 2.72 -13.72
N SER A 99 26.91 3.06 -13.56
CA SER A 99 27.45 4.41 -13.79
C SER A 99 27.33 4.82 -15.25
#